data_AF-A0A0X8V9A6-F1
#
_entry.id   AF-A0A0X8V9A6-F1
#
_cell.length_a   1.000
_cell.length_b   1.000
_cell.length_c   1.000
_cell.angle_alpha   90.00
_cell.angle_beta   90.00
_cell.angle_gamma   90.00
#
_symmetry.space_group_name_H-M   'P 1'
#
loop_
_entity.id
_entity.type
_entity.pdbx_description
1 polymer ?
#
loop_
_entity_poly.entity_id
_entity_poly.type
_entity_poly.pdbx_seq_one_letter_code
_entity_poly.pdbx_strand_id
1 'polypeptide(L)'
;MAIVEVIKYNGGPDVFAWKYPSEELGTWTQLIVNESQEAIFVKSGKVLDIFVSGRHTLDTANIPLLNNIINLPFGGRSPFTAEVWYINKAFNLDIKWGTPTPIQIQDPKYGIFAPVRSNGTFGIQIVDSKKFLVKLVGTMQVFDKMSVTKYFRGIYVAKVKDAISTYLIHNKISILEINAYIDELSEFMKENIQPTMEEFGIQLVNFYVNEISVPEEDSAVRKLKDALSKRAEMNIIGYSYQQERSFNTLEGAAKNQHSTAAPLMGAGMGLGMGLSMGKTVGTGFGGMVEEIQITNHASEKECPACHGKMPAQQRFCGVCGFDTNAAGSQKQEQPQLCCSDCGYPLSDSIKFCTECGRKINPCPNCGIDLTDGAKVCSECGYEIPIACPECGSSISPKAKFCPECGQVLLKKCPKCDVAIEGTPKFCPECGEKL
;
A
#
# COMPACT_ATOMS: atom_id res chain seq x y z
N MET A 1 -56.62 1.40 14.43
CA MET A 1 -55.32 2.04 14.71
C MET A 1 -54.91 1.65 16.11
N ALA A 2 -53.68 1.19 16.31
CA ALA A 2 -53.20 0.83 17.64
C ALA A 2 -53.24 2.06 18.55
N ILE A 3 -53.80 1.91 19.75
CA ILE A 3 -53.96 2.99 20.75
C ILE A 3 -52.59 3.37 21.36
N VAL A 4 -51.57 2.52 21.18
CA VAL A 4 -50.24 2.68 21.74
C VAL A 4 -49.21 2.25 20.70
N GLU A 5 -48.34 3.17 20.29
CA GLU A 5 -47.18 2.88 19.44
C GLU A 5 -46.05 2.30 20.29
N VAL A 6 -45.35 1.28 19.78
CA VAL A 6 -44.21 0.66 20.46
C VAL A 6 -42.96 0.89 19.64
N ILE A 7 -42.00 1.58 20.23
CA ILE A 7 -40.68 1.86 19.66
C ILE A 7 -39.68 0.93 20.33
N LYS A 8 -38.91 0.21 19.52
CA LYS A 8 -37.82 -0.63 19.97
C LYS A 8 -36.66 -0.52 19.00
N TYR A 9 -35.47 -0.83 19.47
CA TYR A 9 -34.30 -0.96 18.63
C TYR A 9 -34.50 -2.03 17.53
N ASN A 10 -34.14 -1.70 16.29
CA ASN A 10 -34.14 -2.63 15.15
C ASN A 10 -32.89 -2.47 14.27
N GLY A 11 -31.80 -1.96 14.85
CA GLY A 11 -30.51 -1.82 14.18
C GLY A 11 -29.68 -3.12 14.18
N GLY A 12 -28.61 -3.14 13.40
CA GLY A 12 -27.68 -4.27 13.33
C GLY A 12 -26.73 -4.34 14.54
N PRO A 13 -26.15 -5.51 14.84
CA PRO A 13 -25.31 -5.72 16.02
C PRO A 13 -24.04 -4.85 16.07
N ASP A 14 -23.56 -4.40 14.90
CA ASP A 14 -22.35 -3.57 14.76
C ASP A 14 -22.61 -2.05 14.81
N VAL A 15 -23.83 -1.66 15.17
CA VAL A 15 -24.25 -0.26 15.24
C VAL A 15 -24.10 0.27 16.66
N PHE A 16 -23.39 1.38 16.80
CA PHE A 16 -23.19 2.10 18.08
C PHE A 16 -24.26 3.15 18.34
N ALA A 17 -24.73 3.85 17.29
CA ALA A 17 -25.88 4.75 17.38
C ALA A 17 -26.86 4.52 16.23
N TRP A 18 -28.14 4.50 16.54
CA TRP A 18 -29.21 4.33 15.56
C TRP A 18 -30.37 5.28 15.88
N LYS A 19 -30.70 6.16 14.92
CA LYS A 19 -31.89 7.01 14.98
C LYS A 19 -33.11 6.22 14.53
N TYR A 20 -34.17 6.29 15.34
CA TYR A 20 -35.46 5.72 14.97
C TYR A 20 -36.03 6.47 13.74
N PRO A 21 -36.56 5.79 12.71
CA PRO A 21 -36.91 6.44 11.44
C PRO A 21 -38.07 7.43 11.50
N SER A 22 -39.00 7.26 12.44
CA SER A 22 -40.14 8.18 12.58
C SER A 22 -39.84 9.26 13.61
N GLU A 23 -40.14 10.51 13.25
CA GLU A 23 -40.07 11.66 14.16
C GLU A 23 -41.44 12.03 14.74
N GLU A 24 -42.51 11.44 14.20
CA GLU A 24 -43.88 11.63 14.70
C GLU A 24 -44.14 10.67 15.84
N LEU A 25 -44.07 11.17 17.07
CA LEU A 25 -44.26 10.39 18.28
C LEU A 25 -45.61 10.72 18.92
N GLY A 26 -46.45 9.70 19.07
CA GLY A 26 -47.71 9.80 19.79
C GLY A 26 -47.54 10.06 21.28
N THR A 27 -48.53 10.70 21.91
CA THR A 27 -48.66 10.69 23.37
C THR A 27 -48.90 9.24 23.81
N TRP A 28 -48.22 8.76 24.86
CA TRP A 28 -48.27 7.37 25.37
C TRP A 28 -47.47 6.33 24.59
N THR A 29 -46.61 6.74 23.66
CA THR A 29 -45.69 5.82 22.98
C THR A 29 -44.82 5.04 23.99
N GLN A 30 -44.74 3.72 23.81
CA GLN A 30 -43.95 2.83 24.64
C GLN A 30 -42.56 2.67 24.03
N LEU A 31 -41.55 3.10 24.77
CA LEU A 31 -40.14 2.96 24.41
C LEU A 31 -39.56 1.73 25.10
N ILE A 32 -39.03 0.78 24.33
CA ILE A 32 -38.39 -0.44 24.84
C ILE A 32 -36.88 -0.34 24.61
N VAL A 33 -36.12 -0.34 25.70
CA VAL A 33 -34.66 -0.25 25.71
C VAL A 33 -34.09 -1.56 26.22
N ASN A 34 -33.16 -2.17 25.46
CA ASN A 34 -32.51 -3.42 25.86
C ASN A 34 -31.46 -3.19 26.97
N GLU A 35 -31.05 -4.26 27.67
CA GLU A 35 -30.12 -4.19 28.81
C GLU A 35 -28.79 -3.48 28.50
N SER A 36 -28.23 -3.71 27.31
CA SER A 36 -26.96 -3.14 26.87
C SER A 36 -27.12 -1.84 26.08
N GLN A 37 -28.24 -1.14 26.25
CA GLN A 37 -28.57 0.06 25.48
C GLN A 37 -29.08 1.20 26.36
N GLU A 38 -28.93 2.41 25.84
CA GLU A 38 -29.62 3.60 26.32
C GLU A 38 -30.38 4.22 25.14
N ALA A 39 -31.52 4.84 25.40
CA ALA A 39 -32.26 5.60 24.41
C ALA A 39 -32.27 7.09 24.76
N ILE A 40 -31.77 7.92 23.86
CA ILE A 40 -31.70 9.37 24.02
C ILE A 40 -32.88 10.01 23.30
N PHE A 41 -33.61 10.84 24.03
CA PHE A 41 -34.71 11.63 23.48
C PHE A 41 -34.24 13.05 23.16
N VAL A 42 -34.34 13.41 21.89
CA VAL A 42 -33.91 14.71 21.36
C VAL A 42 -35.12 15.45 20.82
N LYS A 43 -35.29 16.71 21.24
CA LYS A 43 -36.37 17.57 20.77
C LYS A 43 -35.83 18.96 20.49
N SER A 44 -36.23 19.52 19.34
CA SER A 44 -35.80 20.86 18.91
C SER A 44 -34.27 21.04 18.97
N GLY A 45 -33.53 20.00 18.60
CA GLY A 45 -32.06 19.98 18.61
C GLY A 45 -31.40 19.89 20.00
N LYS A 46 -32.17 19.64 21.07
CA LYS A 46 -31.64 19.49 22.44
C LYS A 46 -31.93 18.09 22.98
N VAL A 47 -30.92 17.48 23.60
CA VAL A 47 -31.10 16.25 24.39
C VAL A 47 -31.90 16.60 25.64
N LEU A 48 -33.09 16.01 25.76
CA LEU A 48 -33.98 16.25 26.90
C LEU A 48 -33.87 15.16 27.95
N ASP A 49 -33.74 13.90 27.54
CA ASP A 49 -33.70 12.78 28.47
C ASP A 49 -32.91 11.59 27.93
N ILE A 50 -32.47 10.70 28.83
CA ILE A 50 -31.75 9.47 28.54
C ILE A 50 -32.41 8.33 29.31
N PHE A 51 -33.05 7.43 28.58
CA PHE A 51 -33.72 6.26 29.12
C PHE A 51 -32.76 5.07 29.18
N VAL A 52 -32.63 4.48 30.36
CA VAL A 52 -31.89 3.22 30.58
C VAL A 52 -32.71 2.01 30.13
N SER A 53 -32.17 0.80 30.32
CA SER A 53 -32.84 -0.44 29.99
C SER A 53 -34.22 -0.59 30.66
N GLY A 54 -35.16 -1.21 29.94
CA GLY A 54 -36.53 -1.41 30.38
C GLY A 54 -37.58 -0.82 29.45
N ARG A 55 -38.84 -0.84 29.92
CA ARG A 55 -39.99 -0.26 29.22
C ARG A 55 -40.32 1.10 29.82
N HIS A 56 -40.36 2.12 28.98
CA HIS A 56 -40.66 3.50 29.36
C HIS A 56 -41.87 4.00 28.59
N THR A 57 -42.70 4.81 29.25
CA THR A 57 -43.82 5.48 28.59
C THR A 57 -43.43 6.92 28.34
N LEU A 58 -43.44 7.33 27.06
CA LEU A 58 -43.21 8.72 26.67
C LEU A 58 -44.47 9.53 27.00
N ASP A 59 -44.44 10.15 28.18
CA ASP A 59 -45.44 11.12 28.61
C ASP A 59 -44.75 12.45 28.96
N THR A 60 -45.41 13.54 28.60
CA THR A 60 -44.99 14.92 28.84
C THR A 60 -44.75 15.19 30.33
N ALA A 61 -45.47 14.50 31.22
CA ALA A 61 -45.31 14.59 32.67
C ALA A 61 -44.07 13.85 33.21
N ASN A 62 -43.56 12.85 32.48
CA ASN A 62 -42.45 12.00 32.91
C ASN A 62 -41.08 12.46 32.41
N ILE A 63 -41.03 13.42 31.49
CA ILE A 63 -39.78 14.01 31.00
C ILE A 63 -39.54 15.32 31.77
N PRO A 64 -38.57 15.38 32.69
CA PRO A 64 -38.42 16.49 33.65
C PRO A 64 -38.27 17.88 33.00
N LEU A 65 -37.76 17.93 31.78
CA LEU A 65 -37.53 19.16 31.00
C LEU A 65 -38.72 19.61 30.13
N LEU A 66 -39.78 18.80 30.00
CA LEU A 66 -40.96 19.15 29.20
C LEU A 66 -42.02 19.95 29.97
N ASN A 67 -42.00 19.96 31.30
CA ASN A 67 -43.02 20.61 32.14
C ASN A 67 -43.21 22.12 31.87
N ASN A 68 -42.22 22.82 31.30
CA ASN A 68 -42.27 24.26 31.04
C ASN A 68 -42.87 24.66 29.68
N ILE A 69 -43.23 23.71 28.79
CA ILE A 69 -43.60 23.99 27.39
C ILE A 69 -45.09 23.71 27.08
N ILE A 70 -45.87 23.19 28.04
CA ILE A 70 -47.14 22.48 27.76
C ILE A 70 -48.39 23.38 27.74
N ASN A 71 -48.30 24.70 27.98
CA ASN A 71 -49.49 25.57 28.04
C ASN A 71 -50.06 26.01 26.67
N LEU A 72 -50.18 25.11 25.69
CA LEU A 72 -50.90 25.40 24.43
C LEU A 72 -51.97 24.34 24.13
N PRO A 73 -53.25 24.74 23.92
CA PRO A 73 -54.36 23.81 23.74
C PRO A 73 -54.45 23.35 22.29
N PHE A 74 -53.74 22.27 21.93
CA PHE A 74 -53.76 21.69 20.59
C PHE A 74 -54.55 20.38 20.52
N GLY A 75 -55.88 20.47 20.43
CA GLY A 75 -56.76 19.59 19.64
C GLY A 75 -56.58 18.06 19.59
N GLY A 76 -55.95 17.41 20.57
CA GLY A 76 -55.91 15.95 20.67
C GLY A 76 -55.00 15.22 19.65
N ARG A 77 -54.13 15.93 18.93
CA ARG A 77 -53.03 15.35 18.15
C ARG A 77 -51.74 16.00 18.59
N SER A 78 -50.83 15.21 19.16
CA SER A 78 -49.46 15.61 19.50
C SER A 78 -48.74 16.06 18.22
N PRO A 79 -48.45 17.36 18.02
CA PRO A 79 -47.72 17.85 16.86
C PRO A 79 -46.21 17.91 17.17
N PHE A 80 -45.70 16.97 17.96
CA PHE A 80 -44.33 17.04 18.47
C PHE A 80 -43.42 16.15 17.65
N THR A 81 -42.68 16.77 16.71
CA THR A 81 -41.54 16.10 16.09
C THR A 81 -40.43 15.96 17.13
N ALA A 82 -40.00 14.72 17.37
CA ALA A 82 -38.93 14.39 18.29
C ALA A 82 -38.19 13.15 17.80
N GLU A 83 -36.92 13.05 18.17
CA GLU A 83 -36.05 11.97 17.73
C GLU A 83 -35.73 11.05 18.90
N VAL A 84 -35.71 9.75 18.62
CA VAL A 84 -35.24 8.72 19.55
C VAL A 84 -33.98 8.12 18.97
N TRP A 85 -32.91 8.13 19.76
CA TRP A 85 -31.62 7.56 19.40
C TRP A 85 -31.28 6.41 20.32
N TYR A 86 -31.05 5.23 19.77
CA TYR A 86 -30.55 4.10 20.53
C TYR A 86 -29.03 4.06 20.47
N ILE A 87 -28.40 4.05 21.65
CA ILE A 87 -26.96 3.93 21.82
C ILE A 87 -26.64 2.56 22.38
N ASN A 88 -25.78 1.82 21.69
CA ASN A 88 -25.30 0.53 22.15
C ASN A 88 -24.08 0.70 23.05
N LYS A 89 -24.19 0.22 24.30
CA LYS A 89 -23.15 0.32 25.34
C LYS A 89 -22.43 -1.00 25.56
N ALA A 90 -22.73 -2.02 24.76
CA ALA A 90 -22.00 -3.29 24.79
C ALA A 90 -20.53 -3.09 24.38
N PHE A 91 -19.66 -3.93 24.92
CA PHE A 91 -18.27 -3.99 24.51
C PHE A 91 -18.17 -4.48 23.07
N ASN A 92 -17.40 -3.76 22.25
CA ASN A 92 -17.08 -4.17 20.89
C ASN A 92 -15.58 -4.32 20.75
N LEU A 93 -15.08 -5.55 20.74
CA LEU A 93 -13.66 -5.86 20.93
C LEU A 93 -12.88 -6.16 19.63
N ASP A 94 -13.55 -6.20 18.48
CA ASP A 94 -12.96 -6.61 17.20
C ASP A 94 -13.19 -5.56 16.11
N ILE A 95 -12.72 -4.32 16.36
CA ILE A 95 -12.73 -3.25 15.35
C ILE A 95 -11.36 -3.23 14.69
N LYS A 96 -11.32 -3.63 13.41
CA LYS A 96 -10.09 -3.69 12.62
C LYS A 96 -9.61 -2.29 12.25
N TRP A 97 -8.29 -2.11 12.29
CA TRP A 97 -7.62 -0.90 11.81
C TRP A 97 -6.39 -1.27 10.98
N GLY A 98 -5.94 -0.32 10.17
CA GLY A 98 -4.70 -0.47 9.41
C GLY A 98 -4.24 0.83 8.77
N THR A 99 -2.95 0.88 8.45
CA THR A 99 -2.36 2.00 7.71
C THR A 99 -2.76 1.88 6.24
N PRO A 100 -3.52 2.84 5.69
CA PRO A 100 -4.02 2.77 4.32
C PRO A 100 -2.89 2.89 3.28
N THR A 101 -1.89 3.70 3.59
CA THR A 101 -0.70 3.93 2.78
C THR A 101 0.53 3.54 3.60
N PRO A 102 1.60 3.04 2.96
CA PRO A 102 2.85 2.79 3.66
C PRO A 102 3.41 4.07 4.28
N ILE A 103 3.91 3.95 5.49
CA ILE A 103 4.61 4.98 6.24
C ILE A 103 6.10 4.84 5.92
N GLN A 104 6.72 5.89 5.40
CA GLN A 104 8.17 5.90 5.15
C GLN A 104 8.91 6.07 6.47
N ILE A 105 9.72 5.07 6.84
CA ILE A 105 10.47 5.05 8.09
C ILE A 105 11.93 4.74 7.80
N GLN A 106 12.84 5.51 8.39
CA GLN A 106 14.27 5.25 8.26
C GLN A 106 14.69 4.21 9.29
N ASP A 107 15.22 3.09 8.83
CA ASP A 107 15.83 2.08 9.69
C ASP A 107 17.14 2.64 10.28
N PRO A 108 17.26 2.72 11.62
CA PRO A 108 18.42 3.34 12.27
C PRO A 108 19.68 2.47 12.23
N LYS A 109 19.55 1.16 11.99
CA LYS A 109 20.67 0.20 11.94
C LYS A 109 21.32 0.19 10.57
N TYR A 110 20.53 0.31 9.51
CA TYR A 110 21.01 0.24 8.12
C TYR A 110 20.95 1.58 7.38
N GLY A 111 20.28 2.59 7.93
CA GLY A 111 20.16 3.93 7.34
C GLY A 111 19.25 4.00 6.12
N ILE A 112 18.49 2.94 5.82
CA ILE A 112 17.62 2.85 4.65
C ILE A 112 16.21 3.33 4.97
N PHE A 113 15.49 3.84 3.97
CA PHE A 113 14.06 4.08 4.08
C PHE A 113 13.27 2.83 3.72
N ALA A 114 12.37 2.41 4.59
CA ALA A 114 11.48 1.28 4.42
C ALA A 114 10.01 1.75 4.43
N PRO A 115 9.19 1.34 3.44
CA PRO A 115 7.76 1.62 3.45
C PRO A 115 7.04 0.67 4.42
N VAL A 116 6.80 1.10 5.65
CA VAL A 116 6.18 0.26 6.69
C VAL A 116 4.66 0.32 6.62
N ARG A 117 4.01 -0.84 6.71
CA ARG A 117 2.57 -0.95 6.96
C ARG A 117 2.34 -1.55 8.35
N SER A 118 1.22 -1.20 8.95
CA SER A 118 0.79 -1.81 10.20
C SER A 118 -0.72 -1.99 10.21
N ASN A 119 -1.16 -3.07 10.86
CA ASN A 119 -2.57 -3.39 11.04
C ASN A 119 -2.81 -3.93 12.46
N GLY A 120 -4.08 -3.99 12.83
CA GLY A 120 -4.46 -4.53 14.12
C GLY A 120 -5.95 -4.47 14.39
N THR A 121 -6.29 -4.61 15.67
CA THR A 121 -7.66 -4.49 16.17
C THR A 121 -7.70 -3.61 17.42
N PHE A 122 -8.82 -2.95 17.66
CA PHE A 122 -9.06 -2.26 18.91
C PHE A 122 -10.49 -2.50 19.36
N GLY A 123 -10.70 -2.33 20.66
CA GLY A 123 -11.96 -2.56 21.32
C GLY A 123 -12.46 -1.30 22.00
N ILE A 124 -13.74 -1.00 21.86
CA ILE A 124 -14.35 0.18 22.47
C ILE A 124 -15.62 -0.16 23.24
N GLN A 125 -15.99 0.77 24.12
CA GLN A 125 -17.29 0.82 24.75
C GLN A 125 -17.79 2.26 24.79
N ILE A 126 -19.08 2.47 24.52
CA ILE A 126 -19.70 3.79 24.71
C ILE A 126 -20.07 3.94 26.19
N VAL A 127 -19.44 4.89 26.88
CA VAL A 127 -19.66 5.14 28.31
C VAL A 127 -20.61 6.33 28.52
N ASP A 128 -20.37 7.43 27.81
CA ASP A 128 -21.18 8.66 27.86
C ASP A 128 -21.96 8.84 26.57
N SER A 129 -23.21 8.36 26.57
CA SER A 129 -24.09 8.33 25.40
C SER A 129 -24.43 9.74 24.88
N LYS A 130 -24.55 10.72 25.78
CA LYS A 130 -24.86 12.12 25.40
C LYS A 130 -23.68 12.76 24.70
N LYS A 131 -22.49 12.65 25.29
CA LYS A 131 -21.25 13.19 24.71
C LYS A 131 -20.96 12.53 23.35
N PHE A 132 -21.14 11.21 23.26
CA PHE A 132 -21.01 10.44 22.03
C PHE A 132 -21.98 10.91 20.94
N LEU A 133 -23.27 11.03 21.26
CA LEU A 133 -24.27 11.47 20.28
C LEU A 133 -23.98 12.91 19.79
N VAL A 134 -23.75 13.85 20.71
CA VAL A 134 -23.63 15.28 20.39
C VAL A 134 -22.31 15.60 19.69
N LYS A 135 -21.19 15.01 20.10
CA LYS A 135 -19.87 15.35 19.56
C LYS A 135 -19.47 14.52 18.35
N LEU A 136 -19.91 13.26 18.25
CA LEU A 136 -19.38 12.32 17.27
C LEU A 136 -20.42 11.87 16.24
N VAL A 137 -21.61 11.45 16.66
CA VAL A 137 -22.66 10.97 15.75
C VAL A 137 -23.26 12.12 14.93
N GLY A 138 -23.49 13.27 15.59
CA GLY A 138 -24.01 14.47 14.93
C GLY A 138 -25.38 14.24 14.30
N THR A 139 -25.46 14.32 12.97
CA THR A 139 -26.70 14.18 12.18
C THR A 139 -26.84 12.83 11.45
N MET A 140 -25.91 11.90 11.65
CA MET A 140 -25.88 10.61 10.95
C MET A 140 -26.96 9.66 11.49
N GLN A 141 -27.90 9.21 10.65
CA GLN A 141 -28.97 8.28 11.06
C GLN A 141 -28.45 6.97 11.70
N VAL A 142 -27.28 6.50 11.25
CA VAL A 142 -26.62 5.29 11.77
C VAL A 142 -25.14 5.58 11.93
N PHE A 143 -24.57 5.17 13.07
CA PHE A 143 -23.14 5.24 13.33
C PHE A 143 -22.64 3.85 13.76
N ASP A 144 -21.78 3.26 12.94
CA ASP A 144 -21.34 1.87 13.01
C ASP A 144 -19.82 1.71 13.14
N LYS A 145 -19.33 0.47 13.13
CA LYS A 145 -17.89 0.13 13.11
C LYS A 145 -17.11 0.89 12.04
N MET A 146 -17.62 0.95 10.81
CA MET A 146 -16.93 1.63 9.72
C MET A 146 -16.81 3.14 9.98
N SER A 147 -17.87 3.74 10.53
CA SER A 147 -17.92 5.16 10.88
C SER A 147 -16.87 5.51 11.94
N VAL A 148 -16.74 4.69 13.00
CA VAL A 148 -15.68 4.84 14.01
C VAL A 148 -14.30 4.76 13.37
N THR A 149 -14.03 3.70 12.60
CA THR A 149 -12.70 3.47 12.00
C THR A 149 -12.32 4.60 11.04
N LYS A 150 -13.28 5.17 10.32
CA LYS A 150 -13.07 6.31 9.42
C LYS A 150 -12.79 7.59 10.20
N TYR A 151 -13.56 7.86 11.25
CA TYR A 151 -13.42 9.09 12.04
C TYR A 151 -12.05 9.18 12.74
N PHE A 152 -11.64 8.10 13.41
CA PHE A 152 -10.40 8.07 14.17
C PHE A 152 -9.15 7.72 13.32
N ARG A 153 -9.32 7.59 11.99
CA ARG A 153 -8.24 7.21 11.06
C ARG A 153 -6.99 8.07 11.15
N GLY A 154 -7.17 9.38 11.14
CA GLY A 154 -6.03 10.31 11.23
C GLY A 154 -5.24 10.11 12.53
N ILE A 155 -5.95 9.86 13.63
CA ILE A 155 -5.37 9.74 14.97
C ILE A 155 -4.52 8.48 15.06
N TYR A 156 -5.07 7.30 14.77
CA TYR A 156 -4.27 6.07 14.90
C TYR A 156 -3.13 6.01 13.89
N VAL A 157 -3.32 6.48 12.64
CA VAL A 157 -2.22 6.50 11.65
C VAL A 157 -1.06 7.40 12.10
N ALA A 158 -1.36 8.59 12.62
CA ALA A 158 -0.34 9.50 13.15
C ALA A 158 0.39 8.88 14.35
N LYS A 159 -0.35 8.35 15.32
CA LYS A 159 0.21 7.75 16.53
C LYS A 159 1.04 6.50 16.24
N VAL A 160 0.62 5.65 15.30
CA VAL A 160 1.39 4.47 14.87
C VAL A 160 2.72 4.88 14.26
N LYS A 161 2.71 5.88 13.37
CA LYS A 161 3.95 6.41 12.77
C LYS A 161 4.92 6.90 13.84
N ASP A 162 4.44 7.72 14.78
CA ASP A 162 5.25 8.27 15.86
C ASP A 162 5.78 7.18 16.78
N ALA A 163 4.94 6.21 17.15
CA ALA A 163 5.30 5.06 17.99
C ALA A 163 6.42 4.23 17.35
N ILE A 164 6.20 3.75 16.12
CA ILE A 164 7.18 2.95 15.39
C ILE A 164 8.48 3.72 15.23
N SER A 165 8.43 4.97 14.77
CA SER A 165 9.64 5.77 14.55
C SER A 165 10.43 5.99 15.84
N THR A 166 9.74 6.29 16.94
CA THR A 166 10.36 6.51 18.25
C THR A 166 11.05 5.24 18.76
N TYR A 167 10.35 4.11 18.73
CA TYR A 167 10.89 2.82 19.19
C TYR A 167 12.12 2.40 18.38
N LEU A 168 12.09 2.52 17.06
CA LEU A 168 13.24 2.21 16.22
C LEU A 168 14.44 3.08 16.60
N ILE A 169 14.26 4.41 16.63
CA ILE A 169 15.36 5.37 16.85
C ILE A 169 15.95 5.24 18.25
N HIS A 170 15.11 5.22 19.29
CA HIS A 170 15.56 5.17 20.68
C HIS A 170 16.25 3.84 21.01
N ASN A 171 15.67 2.71 20.59
CA ASN A 171 16.21 1.39 20.91
C ASN A 171 17.27 0.93 19.89
N LYS A 172 17.48 1.69 18.81
CA LYS A 172 18.41 1.37 17.71
C LYS A 172 18.17 -0.03 17.12
N ILE A 173 16.92 -0.45 17.09
CA ILE A 173 16.49 -1.74 16.52
C ILE A 173 16.17 -1.59 15.04
N SER A 174 16.32 -2.66 14.27
CA SER A 174 15.89 -2.66 12.86
C SER A 174 14.37 -2.78 12.76
N ILE A 175 13.80 -2.28 11.67
CA ILE A 175 12.40 -2.55 11.32
C ILE A 175 12.10 -4.05 11.21
N LEU A 176 13.10 -4.86 10.86
CA LEU A 176 12.95 -6.32 10.77
C LEU A 176 12.81 -6.99 12.15
N GLU A 177 13.21 -6.29 13.21
CA GLU A 177 13.19 -6.77 14.60
C GLU A 177 11.99 -6.20 15.37
N ILE A 178 11.19 -5.30 14.77
CA ILE A 178 10.13 -4.57 15.46
C ILE A 178 8.98 -5.47 15.94
N ASN A 179 8.73 -6.59 15.25
CA ASN A 179 7.65 -7.51 15.62
C ASN A 179 7.84 -8.11 17.02
N ALA A 180 9.06 -8.10 17.57
CA ALA A 180 9.33 -8.51 18.95
C ALA A 180 8.79 -7.53 20.01
N TYR A 181 8.40 -6.31 19.61
CA TYR A 181 7.97 -5.22 20.49
C TYR A 181 6.51 -4.81 20.25
N ILE A 182 5.73 -5.66 19.57
CA ILE A 182 4.33 -5.38 19.23
C ILE A 182 3.46 -5.16 20.47
N ASP A 183 3.69 -5.90 21.56
CA ASP A 183 2.92 -5.77 22.80
C ASP A 183 3.16 -4.41 23.46
N GLU A 184 4.42 -3.98 23.56
CA GLU A 184 4.80 -2.67 24.10
C GLU A 184 4.25 -1.52 23.23
N LEU A 185 4.29 -1.68 21.91
CA LEU A 185 3.68 -0.74 20.97
C LEU A 185 2.16 -0.68 21.15
N SER A 186 1.50 -1.82 21.35
CA SER A 186 0.06 -1.91 21.56
C SER A 186 -0.38 -1.14 22.81
N GLU A 187 0.35 -1.30 23.92
CA GLU A 187 0.09 -0.57 25.17
C GLU A 187 0.34 0.94 25.02
N PHE A 188 1.48 1.32 24.44
CA PHE A 188 1.79 2.73 24.14
C PHE A 188 0.72 3.38 23.26
N MET A 189 0.24 2.68 22.25
CA MET A 189 -0.81 3.16 21.36
C MET A 189 -2.14 3.35 22.10
N LYS A 190 -2.51 2.40 22.97
CA LYS A 190 -3.71 2.52 23.80
C LYS A 190 -3.66 3.76 24.69
N GLU A 191 -2.57 3.94 25.44
CA GLU A 191 -2.40 5.07 26.36
C GLU A 191 -2.47 6.43 25.65
N ASN A 192 -1.93 6.52 24.43
CA ASN A 192 -1.91 7.76 23.67
C ASN A 192 -3.22 8.08 22.94
N ILE A 193 -4.01 7.07 22.57
CA ILE A 193 -5.29 7.26 21.85
C ILE A 193 -6.45 7.44 22.81
N GLN A 194 -6.44 6.71 23.94
CA GLN A 194 -7.54 6.68 24.91
C GLN A 194 -8.03 8.08 25.32
N PRO A 195 -7.18 9.06 25.69
CA PRO A 195 -7.64 10.38 26.11
C PRO A 195 -8.47 11.09 25.04
N THR A 196 -8.07 10.94 23.77
CA THR A 196 -8.81 11.56 22.66
C THR A 196 -10.18 10.91 22.48
N MET A 197 -10.29 9.59 22.61
CA MET A 197 -11.58 8.90 22.51
C MET A 197 -12.52 9.22 23.68
N GLU A 198 -11.99 9.40 24.89
CA GLU A 198 -12.75 9.78 26.08
C GLU A 198 -13.41 11.16 25.94
N GLU A 199 -12.79 12.09 25.20
CA GLU A 199 -13.39 13.40 24.87
C GLU A 199 -14.68 13.30 24.06
N PHE A 200 -14.89 12.16 23.38
CA PHE A 200 -16.10 11.80 22.62
C PHE A 200 -17.01 10.81 23.35
N GLY A 201 -16.72 10.47 24.62
CA GLY A 201 -17.55 9.54 25.41
C GLY A 201 -17.30 8.06 25.11
N ILE A 202 -16.20 7.76 24.44
CA ILE A 202 -15.77 6.41 24.09
C ILE A 202 -14.64 5.99 25.02
N GLN A 203 -14.78 4.83 25.65
CA GLN A 203 -13.70 4.17 26.35
C GLN A 203 -12.97 3.22 25.39
N LEU A 204 -11.65 3.36 25.28
CA LEU A 204 -10.78 2.42 24.59
C LEU A 204 -10.41 1.28 25.54
N VAL A 205 -10.92 0.08 25.26
CA VAL A 205 -10.79 -1.10 26.12
C VAL A 205 -9.43 -1.76 25.90
N ASN A 206 -9.10 -2.01 24.63
CA ASN A 206 -7.83 -2.55 24.20
C ASN A 206 -7.45 -1.95 22.84
N PHE A 207 -6.16 -1.98 22.54
CA PHE A 207 -5.62 -1.64 21.23
C PHE A 207 -4.48 -2.60 20.97
N TYR A 208 -4.58 -3.37 19.89
CA TYR A 208 -3.59 -4.34 19.47
C TYR A 208 -3.04 -3.94 18.11
N VAL A 209 -1.72 -3.94 18.03
CA VAL A 209 -0.98 -4.05 16.77
C VAL A 209 -0.84 -5.54 16.50
N ASN A 210 -1.28 -6.03 15.36
CA ASN A 210 -1.16 -7.46 15.03
C ASN A 210 0.07 -7.72 14.17
N GLU A 211 0.38 -6.80 13.26
CA GLU A 211 1.45 -6.96 12.30
C GLU A 211 2.07 -5.60 11.97
N ILE A 212 3.40 -5.60 11.85
CA ILE A 212 4.18 -4.54 11.23
C ILE A 212 4.99 -5.19 10.11
N SER A 213 4.71 -4.78 8.88
CA SER A 213 5.30 -5.40 7.70
C SER A 213 5.85 -4.37 6.73
N VAL A 214 6.82 -4.82 5.93
CA VAL A 214 7.42 -4.02 4.88
C VAL A 214 7.19 -4.77 3.56
N PRO A 215 6.64 -4.12 2.51
CA PRO A 215 6.40 -4.71 1.21
C PRO A 215 7.68 -5.35 0.66
N GLU A 216 7.60 -6.65 0.35
CA GLU A 216 8.76 -7.40 -0.17
C GLU A 216 9.15 -6.98 -1.59
N GLU A 217 8.22 -6.38 -2.33
CA GLU A 217 8.41 -5.88 -3.69
C GLU A 217 9.36 -4.65 -3.72
N ASP A 218 9.55 -3.97 -2.58
CA ASP A 218 10.31 -2.73 -2.54
C ASP A 218 11.81 -2.97 -2.77
N SER A 219 12.38 -2.22 -3.72
CA SER A 219 13.77 -2.40 -4.15
C SER A 219 14.80 -2.19 -3.03
N ALA A 220 14.54 -1.30 -2.07
CA ALA A 220 15.45 -1.06 -0.95
C ALA A 220 15.41 -2.24 0.04
N VAL A 221 14.22 -2.81 0.26
CA VAL A 221 14.00 -3.96 1.14
C VAL A 221 14.61 -5.22 0.56
N ARG A 222 14.44 -5.46 -0.75
CA ARG A 222 15.09 -6.59 -1.45
C ARG A 222 16.60 -6.51 -1.34
N LYS A 223 17.18 -5.34 -1.65
CA LYS A 223 18.63 -5.10 -1.51
C LYS A 223 19.13 -5.33 -0.08
N LEU A 224 18.36 -4.90 0.93
CA LEU A 224 18.70 -5.14 2.32
C LEU A 224 18.68 -6.63 2.65
N LYS A 225 17.61 -7.35 2.29
CA LYS A 225 17.50 -8.79 2.50
C LYS A 225 18.64 -9.54 1.80
N ASP A 226 18.96 -9.17 0.56
CA ASP A 226 20.08 -9.77 -0.19
C ASP A 226 21.43 -9.52 0.51
N ALA A 227 21.68 -8.29 0.94
CA ALA A 227 22.91 -7.95 1.67
C ALA A 227 23.01 -8.68 3.01
N LEU A 228 21.90 -8.82 3.75
CA LEU A 228 21.85 -9.56 5.00
C LEU A 228 22.06 -11.06 4.77
N SER A 229 21.48 -11.61 3.72
CA SER A 229 21.63 -13.01 3.34
C SER A 229 23.08 -13.29 2.93
N LYS A 230 23.70 -12.40 2.15
CA LYS A 230 25.10 -12.48 1.78
C LYS A 230 26.04 -12.37 2.98
N ARG A 231 25.73 -11.46 3.92
CA ARG A 231 26.48 -11.35 5.17
C ARG A 231 26.36 -12.61 6.03
N ALA A 232 25.16 -13.20 6.11
CA ALA A 232 24.94 -14.44 6.83
C ALA A 232 25.72 -15.60 6.18
N GLU A 233 25.69 -15.71 4.85
CA GLU A 233 26.46 -16.70 4.09
C GLU A 233 27.96 -16.57 4.36
N MET A 234 28.51 -15.35 4.28
CA MET A 234 29.91 -15.05 4.61
C MET A 234 30.26 -15.47 6.04
N ASN A 235 29.38 -15.22 7.00
CA ASN A 235 29.59 -15.60 8.40
C ASN A 235 29.52 -17.12 8.63
N ILE A 236 28.63 -17.83 7.94
CA ILE A 236 28.48 -19.29 8.07
C ILE A 236 29.68 -20.01 7.47
N ILE A 237 30.11 -19.60 6.27
CA ILE A 237 31.20 -20.26 5.55
C ILE A 237 32.58 -19.76 6.04
N GLY A 238 32.63 -18.58 6.67
CA GLY A 238 33.82 -18.05 7.32
C GLY A 238 34.78 -17.30 6.40
N TYR A 239 34.29 -16.72 5.29
CA TYR A 239 35.10 -15.90 4.39
C TYR A 239 34.68 -14.42 4.42
N SER A 240 35.65 -13.53 4.20
CA SER A 240 35.41 -12.08 4.12
C SER A 240 34.99 -11.64 2.72
N TYR A 241 34.37 -10.48 2.60
CA TYR A 241 34.01 -9.89 1.29
C TYR A 241 35.23 -9.72 0.37
N GLN A 242 36.40 -9.37 0.94
CA GLN A 242 37.65 -9.26 0.18
C GLN A 242 38.10 -10.62 -0.37
N GLN A 243 38.00 -11.68 0.44
CA GLN A 243 38.31 -13.04 0.02
C GLN A 243 37.34 -13.48 -1.08
N GLU A 244 36.04 -13.26 -0.93
CA GLU A 244 35.05 -13.59 -1.95
C GLU A 244 35.32 -12.88 -3.28
N ARG A 245 35.59 -11.57 -3.25
CA ARG A 245 35.93 -10.81 -4.46
C ARG A 245 37.22 -11.34 -5.10
N SER A 246 38.22 -11.73 -4.30
CA SER A 246 39.44 -12.35 -4.83
C SER A 246 39.17 -13.68 -5.54
N PHE A 247 38.33 -14.55 -4.96
CA PHE A 247 37.91 -15.81 -5.59
C PHE A 247 37.10 -15.55 -6.86
N ASN A 248 36.16 -14.60 -6.83
CA ASN A 248 35.35 -14.23 -8.01
C ASN A 248 36.21 -13.64 -9.14
N THR A 249 37.23 -12.84 -8.82
CA THR A 249 38.19 -12.32 -9.82
C THR A 249 39.04 -13.45 -10.40
N LEU A 250 39.54 -14.37 -9.57
CA LEU A 250 40.27 -15.56 -10.01
C LEU A 250 39.41 -16.46 -10.91
N GLU A 251 38.17 -16.72 -10.52
CA GLU A 251 37.23 -17.52 -11.30
C GLU A 251 36.88 -16.84 -12.63
N GLY A 252 36.65 -15.51 -12.62
CA GLY A 252 36.41 -14.73 -13.83
C GLY A 252 37.61 -14.72 -14.79
N ALA A 253 38.84 -14.67 -14.26
CA ALA A 253 40.06 -14.81 -15.06
C ALA A 253 40.21 -16.23 -15.63
N ALA A 254 39.88 -17.26 -14.85
CA ALA A 254 39.93 -18.66 -15.28
C ALA A 254 38.85 -19.02 -16.31
N LYS A 255 37.68 -18.39 -16.28
CA LYS A 255 36.62 -18.55 -17.30
C LYS A 255 36.97 -17.83 -18.61
N ASN A 256 37.79 -16.77 -18.56
CA ASN A 256 38.26 -16.03 -19.74
C ASN A 256 39.59 -16.58 -20.30
N GLN A 257 39.61 -17.88 -20.62
CA GLN A 257 40.78 -18.60 -21.18
C GLN A 257 41.28 -18.08 -22.55
N HIS A 258 40.50 -17.23 -23.23
CA HIS A 258 40.87 -16.67 -24.54
C HIS A 258 41.58 -15.32 -24.46
N SER A 259 41.88 -14.81 -23.26
CA SER A 259 42.70 -13.61 -23.08
C SER A 259 44.17 -13.99 -22.82
N THR A 260 45.09 -13.40 -23.57
CA THR A 260 46.55 -13.57 -23.42
C THR A 260 47.10 -13.14 -22.06
N ALA A 261 46.26 -12.57 -21.19
CA ALA A 261 46.58 -12.17 -19.82
C ALA A 261 46.31 -13.27 -18.77
N ALA A 262 45.55 -14.33 -19.09
CA ALA A 262 45.22 -15.40 -18.15
C ALA A 262 46.45 -16.19 -17.64
N PRO A 263 47.47 -16.50 -18.47
CA PRO A 263 48.69 -17.16 -17.98
C PRO A 263 49.54 -16.24 -17.08
N LEU A 264 49.53 -14.93 -17.36
CA LEU A 264 50.35 -13.94 -16.63
C LEU A 264 49.77 -13.60 -15.25
N MET A 265 48.44 -13.52 -15.11
CA MET A 265 47.80 -13.35 -13.79
C MET A 265 47.78 -14.65 -12.97
N GLY A 266 47.63 -15.82 -13.61
CA GLY A 266 47.75 -17.12 -12.93
C GLY A 266 49.15 -17.35 -12.37
N ALA A 267 50.18 -16.93 -13.10
CA ALA A 267 51.57 -16.96 -12.64
C ALA A 267 51.88 -15.86 -11.61
N GLY A 268 51.32 -14.64 -11.74
CA GLY A 268 51.56 -13.54 -10.81
C GLY A 268 51.00 -13.78 -9.40
N MET A 269 49.83 -14.43 -9.27
CA MET A 269 49.27 -14.83 -7.97
C MET A 269 49.87 -16.12 -7.43
N GLY A 270 50.24 -17.08 -8.29
CA GLY A 270 51.00 -18.28 -7.89
C GLY A 270 52.38 -17.95 -7.31
N LEU A 271 53.01 -16.89 -7.83
CA LEU A 271 54.26 -16.35 -7.30
C LEU A 271 54.04 -15.53 -6.01
N GLY A 272 52.98 -14.72 -5.92
CA GLY A 272 52.70 -13.92 -4.72
C GLY A 272 52.40 -14.74 -3.45
N MET A 273 51.78 -15.92 -3.60
CA MET A 273 51.49 -16.84 -2.49
C MET A 273 52.62 -17.87 -2.25
N GLY A 274 53.42 -18.19 -3.28
CA GLY A 274 54.57 -19.11 -3.19
C GLY A 274 55.88 -18.49 -2.66
N LEU A 275 55.95 -17.17 -2.53
CA LEU A 275 57.17 -16.44 -2.11
C LEU A 275 57.40 -16.39 -0.58
N SER A 276 56.59 -17.08 0.23
CA SER A 276 56.84 -17.22 1.67
C SER A 276 57.76 -18.38 2.05
N MET A 277 58.22 -19.20 1.09
CA MET A 277 59.09 -20.34 1.37
C MET A 277 60.28 -20.42 0.42
N GLY A 278 61.44 -19.94 0.90
CA GLY A 278 62.72 -20.59 0.62
C GLY A 278 63.49 -20.19 -0.64
N LYS A 279 64.12 -19.02 -0.61
CA LYS A 279 65.57 -18.80 -0.84
C LYS A 279 66.35 -19.94 -1.56
N THR A 280 66.30 -20.06 -2.90
CA THR A 280 67.35 -20.80 -3.67
C THR A 280 67.46 -20.54 -5.18
N VAL A 281 66.67 -19.70 -5.85
CA VAL A 281 66.81 -19.53 -7.32
C VAL A 281 67.34 -18.13 -7.65
N GLY A 282 68.61 -17.92 -7.31
CA GLY A 282 69.37 -16.73 -7.69
C GLY A 282 70.70 -17.13 -8.30
N THR A 283 70.71 -17.58 -9.57
CA THR A 283 71.92 -17.67 -10.44
C THR A 283 71.59 -18.17 -11.88
N GLY A 284 70.47 -17.73 -12.50
CA GLY A 284 70.09 -18.20 -13.84
C GLY A 284 69.67 -17.15 -14.86
N PHE A 285 69.74 -15.86 -14.53
CA PHE A 285 69.08 -14.80 -15.32
C PHE A 285 70.07 -13.76 -15.88
N GLY A 286 71.25 -14.21 -16.32
CA GLY A 286 72.35 -13.35 -16.78
C GLY A 286 72.69 -13.42 -18.27
N GLY A 287 71.90 -14.12 -19.09
CA GLY A 287 72.26 -14.34 -20.50
C GLY A 287 71.04 -14.53 -21.40
N MET A 288 70.24 -13.47 -21.57
CA MET A 288 69.25 -13.37 -22.65
C MET A 288 68.80 -11.91 -22.84
N VAL A 289 69.78 -11.01 -22.93
CA VAL A 289 69.59 -9.60 -23.28
C VAL A 289 70.42 -9.30 -24.51
N GLU A 290 70.04 -9.91 -25.62
CA GLU A 290 70.30 -9.37 -26.95
C GLU A 290 69.35 -10.08 -27.91
N GLU A 291 68.71 -9.29 -28.77
CA GLU A 291 67.83 -9.71 -29.87
C GLU A 291 66.35 -9.96 -29.54
N ILE A 292 65.62 -8.86 -29.29
CA ILE A 292 64.28 -8.70 -29.85
C ILE A 292 64.19 -7.32 -30.49
N GLN A 293 64.36 -7.29 -31.81
CA GLN A 293 64.07 -6.14 -32.66
C GLN A 293 62.58 -5.82 -32.57
N ILE A 294 62.25 -4.60 -32.11
CA ILE A 294 60.90 -4.05 -32.16
C ILE A 294 60.71 -3.38 -33.53
N THR A 295 60.23 -4.14 -34.51
CA THR A 295 59.58 -3.58 -35.70
C THR A 295 58.11 -3.31 -35.37
N ASN A 296 57.85 -2.18 -34.72
CA ASN A 296 56.49 -1.66 -34.51
C ASN A 296 55.94 -1.11 -35.83
N HIS A 297 55.30 -1.97 -36.64
CA HIS A 297 54.24 -1.56 -37.56
C HIS A 297 52.89 -1.82 -36.89
N ALA A 298 52.63 -1.17 -35.76
CA ALA A 298 51.27 -1.03 -35.26
C ALA A 298 50.64 0.17 -35.97
N SER A 299 49.78 -0.09 -36.95
CA SER A 299 48.95 0.96 -37.54
C SER A 299 48.15 1.65 -36.42
N GLU A 300 48.10 2.98 -36.43
CA GLU A 300 47.30 3.79 -35.51
C GLU A 300 45.97 4.14 -36.18
N LYS A 301 44.87 4.16 -35.40
CA LYS A 301 43.56 4.66 -35.82
C LYS A 301 43.08 5.76 -34.87
N GLU A 302 42.26 6.67 -35.37
CA GLU A 302 41.64 7.70 -34.54
C GLU A 302 40.24 7.28 -34.07
N CYS A 303 39.94 7.57 -32.80
CA CYS A 303 38.64 7.28 -32.22
C CYS A 303 37.56 8.21 -32.82
N PRO A 304 36.46 7.68 -33.41
CA PRO A 304 35.42 8.49 -34.06
C PRO A 304 34.69 9.48 -33.13
N ALA A 305 34.65 9.20 -31.83
CA ALA A 305 33.88 9.99 -30.87
C ALA A 305 34.66 11.12 -30.19
N CYS A 306 35.98 10.97 -30.03
CA CYS A 306 36.80 11.91 -29.26
C CYS A 306 38.13 12.28 -29.93
N HIS A 307 38.40 11.71 -31.11
CA HIS A 307 39.64 11.90 -31.89
C HIS A 307 40.93 11.50 -31.16
N GLY A 308 40.84 10.74 -30.07
CA GLY A 308 42.01 10.16 -29.40
C GLY A 308 42.69 9.13 -30.29
N LYS A 309 44.02 9.20 -30.42
CA LYS A 309 44.83 8.24 -31.16
C LYS A 309 44.94 6.93 -30.40
N MET A 310 44.73 5.81 -31.08
CA MET A 310 44.77 4.48 -30.49
C MET A 310 45.38 3.44 -31.46
N PRO A 311 46.02 2.38 -30.96
CA PRO A 311 46.47 1.27 -31.79
C PRO A 311 45.31 0.66 -32.59
N ALA A 312 45.53 0.29 -33.85
CA ALA A 312 44.47 -0.20 -34.75
C ALA A 312 43.71 -1.42 -34.19
N GLN A 313 44.40 -2.26 -33.41
CA GLN A 313 43.85 -3.48 -32.80
C GLN A 313 43.05 -3.21 -31.52
N GLN A 314 43.11 -2.01 -30.94
CA GLN A 314 42.41 -1.68 -29.70
C GLN A 314 40.92 -1.46 -29.96
N ARG A 315 40.05 -2.15 -29.21
CA ARG A 315 38.60 -2.10 -29.38
C ARG A 315 37.97 -0.88 -28.73
N PHE A 316 38.25 -0.64 -27.46
CA PHE A 316 37.72 0.49 -26.71
C PHE A 316 38.74 1.62 -26.65
N CYS A 317 38.29 2.85 -26.90
CA CYS A 317 39.12 4.02 -26.71
C CYS A 317 39.49 4.16 -25.23
N GLY A 318 40.79 4.18 -24.91
CA GLY A 318 41.28 4.33 -23.53
C GLY A 318 40.99 5.71 -22.91
N VAL A 319 40.55 6.70 -23.70
CA VAL A 319 40.25 8.06 -23.24
C VAL A 319 38.76 8.23 -22.92
N CYS A 320 37.87 7.80 -23.81
CA CYS A 320 36.41 8.03 -23.65
C CYS A 320 35.58 6.74 -23.50
N GLY A 321 36.19 5.56 -23.60
CA GLY A 321 35.50 4.28 -23.51
C GLY A 321 34.70 3.86 -24.76
N PHE A 322 34.78 4.62 -25.85
CA PHE A 322 34.03 4.35 -27.08
C PHE A 322 34.50 3.07 -27.80
N ASP A 323 33.58 2.18 -28.16
CA ASP A 323 33.86 0.92 -28.89
C ASP A 323 34.02 1.17 -30.39
N THR A 324 35.25 1.09 -30.88
CA THR A 324 35.62 1.33 -32.28
C THR A 324 35.36 0.14 -33.21
N ASN A 325 35.03 -1.05 -32.68
CA ASN A 325 34.63 -2.21 -33.49
C ASN A 325 33.12 -2.43 -33.51
N ALA A 326 32.33 -1.52 -32.94
CA ALA A 326 30.89 -1.47 -33.12
C ALA A 326 30.52 -0.97 -34.54
N ALA A 327 31.11 -1.55 -35.58
CA ALA A 327 30.55 -1.51 -36.92
C ALA A 327 29.40 -2.52 -36.94
N GLY A 328 28.20 -2.07 -36.59
CA GLY A 328 26.96 -2.86 -36.68
C GLY A 328 26.08 -2.90 -35.44
N SER A 329 26.39 -2.16 -34.38
CA SER A 329 25.41 -1.90 -33.33
C SER A 329 24.50 -0.79 -33.82
N GLN A 330 23.41 -1.18 -34.49
CA GLN A 330 22.26 -0.33 -34.70
C GLN A 330 22.08 0.52 -33.44
N LYS A 331 22.05 1.85 -33.63
CA LYS A 331 21.28 2.72 -32.74
C LYS A 331 20.04 1.92 -32.37
N GLN A 332 19.73 1.81 -31.08
CA GLN A 332 18.34 1.60 -30.71
C GLN A 332 17.59 2.79 -31.33
N GLU A 333 17.15 2.61 -32.58
CA GLU A 333 16.07 3.36 -33.17
C GLU A 333 14.96 3.17 -32.17
N GLN A 334 14.58 4.28 -31.54
CA GLN A 334 13.26 4.40 -30.96
C GLN A 334 12.30 3.81 -31.99
N PRO A 335 11.41 2.88 -31.61
CA PRO A 335 10.47 2.28 -32.56
C PRO A 335 9.76 3.44 -33.26
N GLN A 336 9.86 3.51 -34.59
CA GLN A 336 9.15 4.53 -35.35
C GLN A 336 7.67 4.40 -34.97
N LEU A 337 7.16 5.41 -34.29
CA LEU A 337 5.78 5.46 -33.83
C LEU A 337 4.91 5.47 -35.07
N CYS A 338 4.14 4.43 -35.33
CA CYS A 338 3.23 4.39 -36.48
C CYS A 338 1.79 4.45 -35.99
N CYS A 339 0.90 5.06 -36.78
CA CYS A 339 -0.53 4.99 -36.51
C CYS A 339 -1.02 3.55 -36.61
N SER A 340 -1.74 3.09 -35.59
CA SER A 340 -2.24 1.72 -35.52
C SER A 340 -3.34 1.40 -36.55
N ASP A 341 -3.87 2.41 -37.25
CA ASP A 341 -4.92 2.26 -38.27
C ASP A 341 -4.37 2.34 -39.70
N CYS A 342 -3.60 3.38 -40.03
CA CYS A 342 -3.09 3.61 -41.39
C CYS A 342 -1.59 3.33 -41.58
N GLY A 343 -0.84 3.06 -40.51
CA GLY A 343 0.60 2.80 -40.57
C GLY A 343 1.49 4.03 -40.83
N TYR A 344 0.92 5.24 -40.89
CA TYR A 344 1.71 6.46 -41.13
C TYR A 344 2.67 6.74 -39.96
N PRO A 345 3.95 7.08 -40.22
CA PRO A 345 4.91 7.43 -39.19
C PRO A 345 4.53 8.73 -38.50
N LEU A 346 4.43 8.67 -37.18
CA LEU A 346 4.06 9.73 -36.26
C LEU A 346 5.33 10.32 -35.64
N SER A 347 5.34 11.64 -35.49
CA SER A 347 6.35 12.33 -34.68
C SER A 347 5.95 12.35 -33.21
N ASP A 348 6.93 12.47 -32.32
CA ASP A 348 6.69 12.60 -30.88
C ASP A 348 5.73 13.77 -30.61
N SER A 349 4.66 13.51 -29.85
CA SER A 349 3.71 14.50 -29.31
C SER A 349 2.51 14.93 -30.18
N ILE A 350 2.11 14.18 -31.22
CA ILE A 350 0.88 14.49 -31.98
C ILE A 350 -0.38 13.87 -31.36
N LYS A 351 -1.48 14.65 -31.31
CA LYS A 351 -2.78 14.21 -30.74
C LYS A 351 -3.67 13.49 -31.75
N PHE A 352 -3.47 13.73 -33.04
CA PHE A 352 -4.23 13.16 -34.15
C PHE A 352 -3.26 12.79 -35.27
N CYS A 353 -3.53 11.68 -35.96
CA CYS A 353 -2.81 11.30 -37.17
C CYS A 353 -3.08 12.34 -38.27
N THR A 354 -2.04 12.83 -38.92
CA THR A 354 -2.13 13.84 -39.99
C THR A 354 -2.72 13.30 -41.29
N GLU A 355 -2.66 11.98 -41.51
CA GLU A 355 -3.18 11.35 -42.72
C GLU A 355 -4.63 10.86 -42.54
N CYS A 356 -4.91 10.05 -41.51
CA CYS A 356 -6.24 9.46 -41.34
C CYS A 356 -7.16 10.24 -40.38
N GLY A 357 -6.65 11.26 -39.69
CA GLY A 357 -7.42 12.08 -38.75
C GLY A 357 -7.81 11.39 -37.44
N ARG A 358 -7.43 10.12 -37.23
CA ARG A 358 -7.71 9.39 -35.99
C ARG A 358 -6.94 9.97 -34.81
N LYS A 359 -7.58 10.01 -33.65
CA LYS A 359 -6.95 10.40 -32.38
C LYS A 359 -5.91 9.36 -31.98
N ILE A 360 -4.70 9.81 -31.66
CA ILE A 360 -3.60 8.94 -31.23
C ILE A 360 -3.71 8.69 -29.73
N ASN A 361 -3.61 7.42 -29.33
CA ASN A 361 -3.64 6.97 -27.94
C ASN A 361 -2.29 6.32 -27.59
N PRO A 362 -1.25 7.10 -27.24
CA PRO A 362 0.08 6.56 -27.02
C PRO A 362 0.13 5.70 -25.75
N CYS A 363 0.81 4.55 -25.85
CA CYS A 363 1.07 3.67 -24.72
C CYS A 363 1.95 4.39 -23.68
N PRO A 364 1.57 4.42 -22.39
CA PRO A 364 2.38 5.08 -21.35
C PRO A 364 3.78 4.50 -21.17
N ASN A 365 4.00 3.24 -21.56
CA ASN A 365 5.28 2.55 -21.35
C ASN A 365 6.21 2.63 -22.56
N CYS A 366 5.71 2.41 -23.78
CA CYS A 366 6.54 2.35 -25.00
C CYS A 366 6.22 3.43 -26.04
N GLY A 367 5.23 4.28 -25.80
CA GLY A 367 4.83 5.36 -26.71
C GLY A 367 3.96 4.95 -27.90
N ILE A 368 3.89 3.67 -28.27
CA ILE A 368 3.18 3.23 -29.49
C ILE A 368 1.68 3.55 -29.44
N ASP A 369 1.10 3.89 -30.59
CA ASP A 369 -0.33 4.15 -30.72
C ASP A 369 -1.14 2.87 -30.45
N LEU A 370 -2.08 2.95 -29.52
CA LEU A 370 -2.95 1.87 -29.12
C LEU A 370 -4.23 1.86 -29.98
N THR A 371 -4.72 0.67 -30.29
CA THR A 371 -6.05 0.51 -30.90
C THR A 371 -7.15 0.94 -29.94
N ASP A 372 -8.25 1.46 -30.46
CA ASP A 372 -9.34 1.97 -29.63
C ASP A 372 -9.96 0.83 -28.80
N GLY A 373 -9.92 0.98 -27.47
CA GLY A 373 -10.39 -0.04 -26.54
C GLY A 373 -9.37 -1.15 -26.22
N ALA A 374 -8.10 -1.01 -26.60
CA ALA A 374 -7.05 -1.94 -26.21
C ALA A 374 -6.94 -2.07 -24.68
N LYS A 375 -6.94 -3.31 -24.18
CA LYS A 375 -6.71 -3.63 -22.76
C LYS A 375 -5.24 -3.90 -22.44
N VAL A 376 -4.45 -4.25 -23.46
CA VAL A 376 -3.03 -4.57 -23.36
C VAL A 376 -2.34 -4.01 -24.61
N CYS A 377 -1.16 -3.42 -24.44
CA CYS A 377 -0.31 -2.98 -25.54
C CYS A 377 0.25 -4.19 -26.29
N SER A 378 0.08 -4.23 -27.62
CA SER A 378 0.54 -5.33 -28.49
C SER A 378 2.06 -5.47 -28.56
N GLU A 379 2.81 -4.38 -28.36
CA GLU A 379 4.27 -4.39 -28.47
C GLU A 379 4.97 -4.63 -27.13
N CYS A 380 4.62 -3.87 -26.09
CA CYS A 380 5.33 -3.95 -24.81
C CYS A 380 4.61 -4.76 -23.73
N GLY A 381 3.40 -5.27 -24.00
CA GLY A 381 2.61 -6.05 -23.04
C GLY A 381 2.03 -5.25 -21.87
N TYR A 382 2.12 -3.92 -21.88
CA TYR A 382 1.58 -3.05 -20.82
C TYR A 382 0.05 -3.17 -20.72
N GLU A 383 -0.48 -3.55 -19.56
CA GLU A 383 -1.93 -3.59 -19.30
C GLU A 383 -2.46 -2.18 -19.05
N ILE A 384 -3.41 -1.75 -19.89
CA ILE A 384 -3.95 -0.39 -19.85
C ILE A 384 -5.04 -0.32 -18.77
N PRO A 385 -4.90 0.53 -17.74
CA PRO A 385 -5.89 0.61 -16.68
C PRO A 385 -7.22 1.19 -17.20
N ILE A 386 -8.33 0.61 -16.76
CA ILE A 386 -9.70 1.08 -17.02
C ILE A 386 -10.11 1.99 -15.85
N ALA A 387 -11.04 2.93 -16.05
CA ALA A 387 -11.60 3.70 -14.93
C ALA A 387 -12.76 2.93 -14.28
N CYS A 388 -12.81 2.90 -12.95
CA CYS A 388 -13.95 2.34 -12.21
C CYS A 388 -15.24 3.12 -12.52
N PRO A 389 -16.36 2.46 -12.84
CA PRO A 389 -17.62 3.14 -13.17
C PRO A 389 -18.25 3.89 -11.99
N GLU A 390 -17.93 3.53 -10.74
CA GLU A 390 -18.46 4.18 -9.53
C GLU A 390 -17.57 5.35 -9.06
N CYS A 391 -16.27 5.11 -8.87
CA CYS A 391 -15.38 6.11 -8.27
C CYS A 391 -14.36 6.74 -9.23
N GLY A 392 -14.29 6.27 -10.48
CA GLY A 392 -13.35 6.78 -11.48
C GLY A 392 -11.88 6.35 -11.31
N SER A 393 -11.55 5.56 -10.28
CA SER A 393 -10.17 5.11 -10.03
C SER A 393 -9.62 4.22 -11.14
N SER A 394 -8.33 4.32 -11.45
CA SER A 394 -7.63 3.43 -12.39
C SER A 394 -7.53 2.00 -11.84
N ILE A 395 -8.18 1.06 -12.52
CA ILE A 395 -8.28 -0.37 -12.18
C ILE A 395 -7.65 -1.23 -13.28
N SER A 396 -7.03 -2.36 -12.92
CA SER A 396 -6.58 -3.34 -13.92
C SER A 396 -7.78 -3.90 -14.70
N PRO A 397 -7.67 -4.14 -16.02
CA PRO A 397 -8.72 -4.77 -16.82
C PRO A 397 -9.20 -6.13 -16.33
N LYS A 398 -8.39 -6.84 -15.53
CA LYS A 398 -8.69 -8.16 -14.97
C LYS A 398 -9.18 -8.10 -13.52
N ALA A 399 -9.31 -6.91 -12.93
CA ALA A 399 -9.73 -6.76 -11.55
C ALA A 399 -11.19 -7.25 -11.37
N LYS A 400 -11.41 -8.16 -10.42
CA LYS A 400 -12.75 -8.66 -10.06
C LYS A 400 -13.55 -7.63 -9.24
N PHE A 401 -12.85 -6.75 -8.55
CA PHE A 401 -13.40 -5.66 -7.74
C PHE A 401 -12.51 -4.41 -7.83
N CYS A 402 -13.09 -3.24 -7.61
CA CYS A 402 -12.36 -2.00 -7.49
C CYS A 402 -11.64 -1.96 -6.12
N PRO A 403 -10.30 -1.78 -6.07
CA PRO A 403 -9.55 -1.72 -4.83
C PRO A 403 -9.81 -0.44 -4.01
N GLU A 404 -10.33 0.62 -4.64
CA GLU A 404 -10.58 1.90 -3.97
C GLU A 404 -12.00 1.98 -3.37
N CYS A 405 -13.05 1.62 -4.13
CA CYS A 405 -14.44 1.72 -3.67
C CYS A 405 -15.10 0.38 -3.33
N GLY A 406 -14.44 -0.75 -3.58
CA GLY A 406 -14.98 -2.09 -3.32
C GLY A 406 -16.04 -2.57 -4.34
N GLN A 407 -16.31 -1.80 -5.40
CA GLN A 407 -17.32 -2.17 -6.39
C GLN A 407 -16.94 -3.46 -7.12
N VAL A 408 -17.85 -4.44 -7.14
CA VAL A 408 -17.65 -5.69 -7.88
C VAL A 408 -17.83 -5.42 -9.37
N LEU A 409 -16.81 -5.76 -10.16
CA LEU A 409 -16.76 -5.50 -11.61
C LEU A 409 -17.22 -6.72 -12.44
N LEU A 410 -17.51 -7.84 -11.77
CA LEU A 410 -18.06 -9.04 -12.38
C LEU A 410 -19.53 -8.82 -12.76
N LYS A 411 -19.94 -9.33 -13.92
CA LYS A 411 -21.35 -9.37 -14.31
C LYS A 411 -22.12 -10.19 -13.29
N LYS A 412 -23.23 -9.67 -12.79
CA LYS A 412 -24.13 -10.41 -11.90
C LYS A 412 -25.22 -11.13 -12.69
N CYS A 413 -25.65 -12.28 -12.20
CA CYS A 413 -26.81 -12.98 -12.76
C CYS A 413 -28.09 -12.18 -12.52
N PRO A 414 -28.91 -11.88 -13.54
CA PRO A 414 -30.13 -11.09 -13.37
C PRO A 414 -31.20 -11.76 -12.49
N LYS A 415 -31.09 -13.06 -12.22
CA LYS A 415 -32.09 -13.82 -11.44
C LYS A 415 -31.67 -14.14 -10.01
N CYS A 416 -30.41 -14.46 -9.78
CA CYS A 416 -29.93 -14.88 -8.45
C CYS A 416 -28.86 -13.95 -7.85
N ASP A 417 -28.53 -12.86 -8.55
CA ASP A 417 -27.54 -11.85 -8.19
C ASP A 417 -26.11 -12.37 -7.91
N VAL A 418 -25.82 -13.63 -8.24
CA VAL A 418 -24.48 -14.20 -8.09
C VAL A 418 -23.50 -13.57 -9.09
N ALA A 419 -22.29 -13.27 -8.63
CA ALA A 419 -21.21 -12.79 -9.48
C ALA A 419 -20.74 -13.89 -10.42
N ILE A 420 -20.62 -13.57 -11.70
CA ILE A 420 -20.30 -14.53 -12.75
C ILE A 420 -18.87 -14.28 -13.22
N GLU A 421 -18.04 -15.31 -13.05
CA GLU A 421 -16.66 -15.30 -13.54
C GLU A 421 -16.60 -15.82 -14.99
N GLY A 422 -15.96 -15.06 -15.88
CA GLY A 422 -15.76 -15.43 -17.29
C GLY A 422 -16.96 -15.14 -18.20
N THR A 423 -17.11 -15.93 -19.28
CA THR A 423 -18.20 -15.81 -20.26
C THR A 423 -19.05 -17.09 -20.36
N PRO A 424 -19.64 -17.60 -19.26
CA PRO A 424 -20.52 -18.75 -19.33
C PRO A 424 -21.84 -18.36 -20.02
N LYS A 425 -22.42 -19.30 -20.79
CA LYS A 425 -23.74 -19.10 -21.45
C LYS A 425 -24.91 -19.21 -20.47
N PHE A 426 -24.69 -19.83 -19.31
CA PHE A 426 -25.69 -20.09 -18.28
C PHE A 426 -25.09 -19.83 -16.89
N CYS A 427 -25.91 -19.37 -15.96
CA CYS A 427 -25.54 -19.16 -14.57
C CYS A 427 -25.21 -20.49 -13.90
N PRO A 428 -24.03 -20.65 -13.26
CA PRO A 428 -23.64 -21.89 -12.60
C PRO A 428 -24.51 -22.23 -11.39
N GLU A 429 -25.13 -21.24 -10.74
CA GLU A 429 -25.97 -21.44 -9.55
C GLU A 429 -27.44 -21.69 -9.89
N CYS A 430 -28.02 -20.92 -10.82
CA CYS A 430 -29.47 -20.95 -11.06
C CYS A 430 -29.88 -21.42 -12.47
N GLY A 431 -28.91 -21.73 -13.34
CA GLY A 431 -29.15 -22.23 -14.71
C GLY A 431 -29.72 -21.19 -15.69
N GLU A 432 -29.90 -19.93 -15.27
CA GLU A 432 -30.46 -18.87 -16.11
C GLU A 432 -29.49 -18.47 -17.24
N LYS A 433 -30.00 -18.14 -18.42
CA LYS A 433 -29.18 -17.73 -19.57
C LYS A 433 -28.64 -16.31 -19.36
N LEU A 434 -27.36 -16.09 -19.66
CA LEU A 434 -26.61 -14.86 -19.35
C LEU A 434 -26.33 -13.94 -20.53
#